data_AF-A0AA42JHV8-F1
#
_entry.id   AF-A0AA42JHV8-F1
#
_cell.length_a   1.000
_cell.length_b   1.000
_cell.length_c   1.000
_cell.angle_alpha   90.00
_cell.angle_beta   90.00
_cell.angle_gamma   90.00
#
_symmetry.space_group_name_H-M   'P 1'
#
loop_
_entity.id
_entity.type
_entity.pdbx_description
1 polymer ?
#
loop_
_entity_poly.entity_id
_entity_poly.type
_entity_poly.pdbx_seq_one_letter_code
_entity_poly.pdbx_strand_id
1 'polypeptide(L)'
;MDTTFFGRYFGVLVLIDSNSNNVISHYFVRTEKDIYYKLALNRLREKGYIIQSITCDGKRSLMKDLFNTPVHMCQFHMVAIVMRKLRKKHQ
;
A
#
# COMPACT_ATOMS: atom_id res chain seq x y z
N MET A 1 -0.36 1.57 3.48
CA MET A 1 -1.15 2.10 2.35
C MET A 1 -1.65 0.93 1.54
N ASP A 2 -2.89 1.01 1.07
CA ASP A 2 -3.52 -0.06 0.30
C ASP A 2 -4.61 0.54 -0.61
N THR A 3 -4.95 -0.16 -1.69
CA THR A 3 -6.01 0.24 -2.62
C THR A 3 -7.12 -0.80 -2.65
N THR A 4 -8.33 -0.42 -2.24
CA THR A 4 -9.51 -1.28 -2.36
C THR A 4 -10.36 -0.88 -3.54
N PHE A 5 -10.78 -1.84 -4.37
CA PHE A 5 -11.69 -1.62 -5.50
C PHE A 5 -13.11 -2.10 -5.19
N PHE A 6 -14.10 -1.27 -5.48
CA PHE A 6 -15.51 -1.61 -5.49
C PHE A 6 -16.00 -1.64 -6.94
N GLY A 7 -16.21 -2.84 -7.47
CA GLY A 7 -16.50 -3.02 -8.89
C GLY A 7 -15.30 -2.70 -9.77
N ARG A 8 -15.55 -2.27 -11.02
CA ARG A 8 -14.52 -2.24 -12.07
C ARG A 8 -13.77 -0.92 -12.20
N TYR A 9 -14.34 0.20 -11.75
CA TYR A 9 -13.81 1.55 -12.00
C TYR A 9 -13.74 2.46 -10.78
N PHE A 10 -14.11 1.96 -9.60
CA PHE A 10 -14.10 2.74 -8.37
C PHE A 10 -13.16 2.09 -7.38
N GLY A 11 -11.95 2.63 -7.26
CA GLY A 11 -10.98 2.24 -6.25
C GLY A 11 -10.68 3.40 -5.31
N VAL A 12 -10.31 3.06 -4.09
CA VAL A 12 -9.90 4.01 -3.05
C VAL A 12 -8.54 3.59 -2.53
N LEU A 13 -7.54 4.43 -2.79
CA LEU A 13 -6.21 4.34 -2.19
C LEU A 13 -6.26 5.07 -0.85
N VAL A 14 -5.88 4.40 0.24
CA VAL A 14 -5.88 4.96 1.59
C VAL A 14 -4.48 4.89 2.20
N LEU A 15 -4.06 6.01 2.80
CA LEU A 15 -2.84 6.12 3.60
C LEU A 15 -3.24 6.41 5.04
N ILE A 16 -2.76 5.56 5.95
CA ILE A 16 -3.05 5.62 7.39
C ILE A 16 -1.73 5.85 8.11
N ASP A 17 -1.77 6.70 9.14
CA ASP A 17 -0.69 6.84 10.11
C ASP A 17 -0.64 5.61 11.01
N SER A 18 0.50 4.91 11.07
CA SER A 18 0.65 3.74 11.94
C SER A 18 0.59 4.08 13.43
N ASN A 19 0.90 5.33 13.81
CA ASN A 19 1.00 5.71 15.21
C ASN A 19 -0.37 6.10 15.77
N SER A 20 -1.11 6.95 15.05
CA SER A 20 -2.44 7.41 15.47
C SER A 20 -3.60 6.58 14.91
N ASN A 21 -3.35 5.66 13.98
CA ASN A 21 -4.37 4.93 13.21
C ASN A 21 -5.36 5.81 12.43
N ASN A 22 -5.06 7.11 12.29
CA ASN A 22 -5.90 8.03 11.54
C ASN A 22 -5.59 7.96 10.04
N VAL A 23 -6.64 8.14 9.23
CA VAL A 23 -6.48 8.31 7.78
C VAL A 23 -5.83 9.67 7.51
N ILE A 24 -4.59 9.65 6.99
CA ILE A 24 -3.86 10.88 6.62
C ILE A 24 -4.33 11.39 5.26
N SER A 25 -4.56 10.49 4.31
CA SER A 25 -5.05 10.85 2.98
C SER A 25 -5.75 9.69 2.28
N HIS A 26 -6.66 10.03 1.38
CA HIS A 26 -7.33 9.08 0.51
C HIS A 26 -7.44 9.64 -0.91
N TYR A 27 -7.46 8.76 -1.91
CA TYR A 27 -7.58 9.13 -3.31
C TYR A 27 -8.50 8.15 -4.06
N PHE A 28 -9.40 8.70 -4.86
CA PHE A 28 -10.18 7.89 -5.80
C PHE A 28 -9.34 7.53 -7.02
N VAL A 29 -9.23 6.25 -7.33
CA VAL A 29 -8.44 5.71 -8.43
C VAL A 29 -9.29 4.77 -9.27
N ARG A 30 -9.20 4.88 -10.61
CA ARG A 30 -9.93 3.99 -11.51
C ARG A 30 -9.21 2.66 -11.75
N THR A 31 -7.90 2.67 -11.56
CA THR A 31 -7.00 1.54 -11.81
C THR A 31 -5.86 1.59 -10.82
N GLU A 32 -5.28 0.45 -10.49
CA GLU A 32 -4.16 0.40 -9.55
C GLU A 32 -2.83 0.61 -10.29
N LYS A 33 -2.27 1.82 -10.18
CA LYS A 33 -0.99 2.21 -10.83
C LYS A 33 -0.02 2.77 -9.81
N ASP A 34 1.27 2.45 -9.97
CA ASP A 34 2.35 2.92 -9.09
C ASP A 34 2.43 4.44 -8.98
N ILE A 35 2.03 5.16 -10.04
CA ILE A 35 2.02 6.63 -10.09
C ILE A 35 1.13 7.23 -8.98
N TYR A 36 0.02 6.58 -8.63
CA TYR A 36 -0.89 7.09 -7.60
C TYR A 36 -0.27 7.04 -6.21
N TYR A 37 0.48 5.97 -5.90
CA TYR A 37 1.22 5.85 -4.66
C TYR A 37 2.35 6.89 -4.58
N LYS A 38 3.12 7.06 -5.66
CA LYS A 38 4.18 8.09 -5.72
C LYS A 38 3.62 9.49 -5.50
N LEU A 39 2.50 9.82 -6.16
CA LEU A 39 1.84 11.12 -6.02
C LEU A 39 1.32 11.34 -4.60
N ALA A 40 0.69 10.32 -4.00
CA ALA A 40 0.20 10.38 -2.63
C ALA A 40 1.34 10.65 -1.63
N LEU A 41 2.46 9.95 -1.75
CA LEU A 41 3.62 10.10 -0.86
C LEU A 41 4.32 11.45 -1.06
N ASN A 42 4.47 11.93 -2.30
CA ASN A 42 5.03 13.25 -2.57
C ASN A 42 4.19 14.36 -1.92
N ARG A 43 2.86 14.28 -2.01
CA ARG A 43 1.97 15.24 -1.33
C ARG A 43 2.15 15.25 0.18
N LEU A 44 2.45 14.11 0.79
CA LEU A 44 2.78 14.06 2.21
C LEU A 44 4.13 14.75 2.50
N ARG A 45 5.15 14.49 1.67
CA ARG A 45 6.45 15.15 1.81
C ARG A 45 6.37 16.67 1.62
N GLU A 46 5.61 17.14 0.64
CA GLU A 46 5.33 18.56 0.40
C GLU A 46 4.65 19.23 1.58
N LYS A 47 3.81 18.50 2.32
CA LYS A 47 3.19 18.95 3.58
C LYS A 47 4.12 18.88 4.79
N GLY A 48 5.37 18.45 4.63
CA GLY A 48 6.35 18.36 5.71
C GLY A 48 6.32 17.06 6.50
N TYR A 49 5.59 16.03 6.06
CA TYR A 49 5.62 14.72 6.73
C TYR A 49 6.96 14.01 6.50
N ILE A 50 7.51 13.46 7.58
CA ILE A 50 8.68 12.57 7.54
C ILE A 50 8.18 11.13 7.49
N ILE A 51 8.35 10.48 6.33
CA ILE A 51 7.91 9.10 6.12
C ILE A 51 9.06 8.16 6.52
N GLN A 52 8.92 7.51 7.67
CA GLN A 52 9.96 6.61 8.21
C GLN A 52 9.96 5.26 7.51
N SER A 53 8.78 4.73 7.19
CA SER A 53 8.61 3.47 6.48
C SER A 53 7.25 3.43 5.79
N ILE A 54 7.11 2.53 4.82
CA ILE A 54 5.88 2.31 4.08
C ILE A 54 5.51 0.83 4.20
N THR A 55 4.29 0.53 4.61
CA THR A 55 3.77 -0.84 4.61
C THR A 55 2.68 -0.97 3.54
N CYS A 56 2.83 -1.94 2.63
CA CYS A 56 1.86 -2.22 1.55
C CYS A 56 1.70 -3.73 1.28
N ASP A 57 0.73 -4.06 0.45
CA ASP A 57 0.25 -5.37 -0.01
C ASP A 57 1.20 -6.14 -0.96
N GLY A 58 2.47 -5.73 -1.07
CA GLY A 58 3.55 -6.57 -1.62
C GLY A 58 3.69 -6.54 -3.13
N LYS A 59 3.06 -5.56 -3.78
CA LYS A 59 3.15 -5.36 -5.22
C LYS A 59 4.60 -5.09 -5.62
N ARG A 60 5.16 -5.97 -6.46
CA ARG A 60 6.60 -5.99 -6.79
C ARG A 60 7.13 -4.66 -7.34
N SER A 61 6.30 -3.90 -8.06
CA SER A 61 6.67 -2.59 -8.59
C SER A 61 6.75 -1.50 -7.52
N LEU A 62 6.03 -1.68 -6.40
CA LEU A 62 6.05 -0.81 -5.22
C LEU A 62 7.13 -1.19 -4.19
N MET A 63 7.60 -2.44 -4.21
CA MET A 63 8.55 -2.99 -3.24
C MET A 63 10.02 -2.58 -3.47
N LYS A 64 10.30 -1.71 -4.44
CA LYS A 64 11.60 -1.02 -4.52
C LYS A 64 11.55 0.19 -3.60
N ASP A 65 12.69 0.55 -2.99
CA ASP A 65 12.80 1.74 -2.15
C ASP A 65 12.15 2.94 -2.83
N LEU A 66 11.05 3.40 -2.25
CA LEU A 66 10.25 4.47 -2.80
C LEU A 66 10.71 5.75 -2.13
N PHE A 67 11.39 6.60 -2.88
CA PHE A 67 11.99 7.83 -2.33
C PHE A 67 13.01 7.59 -1.20
N ASN A 68 13.79 6.51 -1.26
CA ASN A 68 14.71 6.07 -0.20
C ASN A 68 14.02 5.78 1.15
N THR A 69 12.70 5.58 1.14
CA THR A 69 11.96 5.13 2.32
C THR A 69 11.85 3.60 2.27
N PRO A 70 12.15 2.89 3.37
CA PRO A 70 12.02 1.43 3.41
C PRO A 70 10.57 1.01 3.20
N VAL A 71 10.36 0.09 2.25
CA VAL A 71 9.05 -0.47 1.93
C VAL A 71 8.96 -1.90 2.46
N HIS A 72 7.96 -2.15 3.28
CA HIS A 72 7.68 -3.44 3.89
C HIS A 72 6.39 -4.05 3.36
N MET A 73 6.41 -5.38 3.24
CA MET A 73 5.21 -6.15 2.98
C MET A 73 4.34 -6.24 4.25
N CYS A 74 3.04 -6.01 4.11
CA CYS A 74 2.07 -6.18 5.18
C CYS A 74 2.08 -7.62 5.69
N GLN A 75 2.23 -7.80 7.01
CA GLN A 75 2.29 -9.12 7.64
C GLN A 75 1.00 -9.92 7.45
N PHE A 76 -0.17 -9.27 7.48
CA PHE A 76 -1.45 -9.95 7.22
C PHE A 76 -1.52 -10.53 5.81
N HIS A 77 -1.11 -9.74 4.80
CA HIS A 77 -1.03 -10.21 3.42
C HIS A 77 0.01 -11.32 3.26
N MET A 78 1.16 -11.21 3.93
CA MET A 78 2.19 -12.24 3.94
C MET A 78 1.66 -13.57 4.52
N VAL A 79 0.98 -13.53 5.66
CA VAL A 79 0.34 -14.72 6.26
C VAL A 79 -0.68 -15.30 5.27
N ALA A 80 -1.54 -14.49 4.67
CA ALA A 80 -2.52 -14.95 3.68
C ALA A 80 -1.85 -15.63 2.46
N ILE A 81 -0.75 -15.08 1.95
CA ILE A 81 0.04 -15.67 0.86
C ILE A 81 0.60 -17.03 1.26
N VAL A 82 1.22 -17.12 2.45
CA VAL A 82 1.79 -18.37 2.98
C VAL A 82 0.70 -19.44 3.11
N MET A 83 -0.43 -19.10 3.75
CA MET A 83 -1.55 -20.02 3.94
C MET A 83 -2.11 -20.53 2.60
N ARG A 84 -2.23 -19.65 1.60
CA ARG A 84 -2.68 -20.04 0.26
C ARG A 84 -1.74 -21.02 -0.44
N LYS A 85 -0.42 -20.79 -0.31
CA LYS A 85 0.60 -21.68 -0.91
C LYS A 85 0.63 -23.05 -0.23
N LEU A 86 0.53 -23.10 1.10
CA LEU A 86 0.50 -24.36 1.84
C LEU A 86 -0.75 -25.19 1.53
N ARG A 87 -1.92 -24.55 1.44
CA ARG A 87 -3.17 -25.24 1.05
C ARG A 87 -3.15 -25.83 -0.36
N LYS A 88 -2.56 -25.13 -1.34
CA LYS A 88 -2.42 -25.63 -2.72
C LYS A 88 -1.51 -26.86 -2.87
N LYS A 89 -0.69 -27.18 -1.87
CA LYS A 89 0.19 -28.36 -1.88
C LYS A 89 -0.48 -29.64 -1.39
N HIS A 90 -1.68 -29.53 -0.82
CA HIS A 90 -2.47 -30.63 -0.26
C HIS A 90 -3.69 -31.01 -1.13
N GLN A 91 -3.86 -30.36 -2.29
CA GLN A 91 -4.78 -30.76 -3.35
C GLN A 91 -3.97 -31.23 -4.55
#